data_AF-A0A1G1KJF1-F1
#
_entry.id   AF-A0A1G1KJF1-F1
#
_cell.length_a   1.000
_cell.length_b   1.000
_cell.length_c   1.000
_cell.angle_alpha   90.00
_cell.angle_beta   90.00
_cell.angle_gamma   90.00
#
_symmetry.space_group_name_H-M   'P 1'
#
loop_
_entity.id
_entity.type
_entity.pdbx_description
1 polymer ?
#
loop_
_entity_poly.entity_id
_entity_poly.type
_entity_poly.pdbx_seq_one_letter_code
_entity_poly.pdbx_strand_id
1 'polypeptide(L)'
;MNRKKMLKTTLAAGLLFLALGGWLLHLRIHPLIKDADFVIPFISGIVSVFCLPLLFWFRRTIALAYIVNGFLVIIGTITMAQFSIAKFKGPVTAINIILNTTLADIAILWGKFAVGKALFDLQFLKSDTDATAKGRFFRYPNMGWWLAHLFALALVYTLGGIIWK
;
A
#
# COMPACT_ATOMS: atom_id res chain seq x y z
N MET A 1 -19.03 8.45 -22.76
CA MET A 1 -18.83 7.89 -21.40
C MET A 1 -18.82 9.02 -20.39
N ASN A 2 -19.51 8.93 -19.23
CA ASN A 2 -19.51 10.02 -18.24
C ASN A 2 -18.09 10.23 -17.66
N ARG A 3 -17.66 11.48 -17.44
CA ARG A 3 -16.35 11.87 -16.84
C ARG A 3 -16.00 11.08 -15.59
N LYS A 4 -16.97 10.83 -14.69
CA LYS A 4 -16.75 9.99 -13.49
C LYS A 4 -16.36 8.56 -13.84
N LYS A 5 -16.97 7.97 -14.87
CA LYS A 5 -16.66 6.61 -15.34
C LYS A 5 -15.28 6.58 -16.00
N MET A 6 -14.91 7.61 -16.78
CA MET A 6 -13.55 7.75 -17.33
C MET A 6 -12.49 7.79 -16.23
N LEU A 7 -12.63 8.69 -15.26
CA LEU A 7 -11.69 8.79 -14.14
C LEU A 7 -11.58 7.48 -13.37
N LYS A 8 -12.72 6.82 -13.10
CA LYS A 8 -12.73 5.52 -12.42
C LYS A 8 -11.93 4.47 -13.21
N THR A 9 -12.15 4.37 -14.52
CA THR A 9 -11.44 3.40 -15.36
C THR A 9 -9.94 3.69 -15.41
N THR A 10 -9.54 4.95 -15.60
CA THR A 10 -8.13 5.34 -15.63
C THR A 10 -7.43 5.07 -14.30
N LEU A 11 -8.07 5.39 -13.17
CA LEU A 11 -7.50 5.13 -11.84
C LEU A 11 -7.43 3.62 -11.54
N ALA A 12 -8.44 2.84 -11.94
CA ALA A 12 -8.41 1.39 -11.78
C ALA A 12 -7.29 0.74 -12.62
N ALA A 13 -7.08 1.21 -13.84
CA ALA A 13 -5.95 0.79 -14.68
C ALA A 13 -4.61 1.19 -14.05
N GLY A 14 -4.48 2.42 -13.55
CA GLY A 14 -3.29 2.87 -12.83
C GLY A 14 -2.99 2.01 -11.59
N LEU A 15 -4.02 1.66 -10.82
CA LEU A 15 -3.90 0.76 -9.67
C LEU A 15 -3.40 -0.62 -10.09
N LEU A 16 -3.94 -1.18 -11.18
CA LEU A 16 -3.52 -2.46 -11.74
C LEU A 16 -2.05 -2.41 -12.17
N PHE A 17 -1.63 -1.40 -12.93
CA PHE A 17 -0.24 -1.28 -13.41
C PHE A 17 0.76 -1.06 -12.27
N LEU A 18 0.42 -0.23 -11.28
CA LEU A 18 1.27 -0.03 -10.10
C LEU A 18 1.39 -1.32 -9.28
N ALA A 19 0.29 -2.04 -9.08
CA ALA A 19 0.30 -3.32 -8.39
C ALA A 19 1.12 -4.37 -9.17
N LEU A 20 0.95 -4.45 -10.48
CA LEU A 20 1.67 -5.37 -11.35
C LEU A 20 3.17 -5.06 -11.36
N GLY A 21 3.54 -3.80 -11.56
CA GLY A 21 4.94 -3.36 -11.55
C GLY A 21 5.61 -3.65 -10.21
N GLY A 22 4.96 -3.31 -9.08
CA GLY A 22 5.46 -3.62 -7.75
C GLY A 22 5.60 -5.13 -7.50
N TRP A 23 4.64 -5.93 -7.96
CA TRP A 23 4.71 -7.39 -7.82
C TRP A 23 5.83 -8.02 -8.66
N LEU A 24 6.03 -7.54 -9.90
CA LEU A 24 7.12 -8.00 -10.76
C LEU A 24 8.49 -7.63 -10.19
N LEU A 25 8.64 -6.44 -9.59
CA LEU A 25 9.84 -6.08 -8.84
C LEU A 25 10.06 -7.03 -7.65
N HIS A 26 8.99 -7.38 -6.94
CA HIS A 26 9.06 -8.32 -5.83
C HIS A 26 9.50 -9.72 -6.26
N LEU A 27 9.01 -10.22 -7.39
CA LEU A 27 9.42 -11.51 -7.96
C LEU A 27 10.89 -11.53 -8.39
N ARG A 28 11.42 -10.38 -8.81
CA ARG A 28 12.84 -10.22 -9.15
C ARG A 28 13.73 -10.33 -7.91
N ILE A 29 13.30 -9.76 -6.78
CA ILE A 29 14.06 -9.75 -5.51
C ILE A 29 13.88 -11.08 -4.75
N HIS A 30 12.66 -11.62 -4.75
CA HIS A 30 12.24 -12.81 -4.01
C HIS A 30 11.60 -13.86 -4.93
N PRO A 31 12.41 -14.63 -5.69
CA PRO A 31 11.88 -15.72 -6.51
C PRO A 31 11.35 -16.85 -5.61
N LEU A 32 10.11 -17.28 -5.86
CA LEU A 32 9.40 -18.33 -5.12
C LEU A 32 10.17 -19.64 -4.94
N ILE A 33 11.08 -19.95 -5.86
CA ILE A 33 11.82 -21.21 -5.89
C ILE A 33 12.90 -21.25 -4.78
N LYS A 34 13.26 -20.09 -4.21
CA LYS A 34 14.40 -20.00 -3.27
C LYS A 34 14.03 -20.16 -1.80
N ASP A 35 12.83 -19.77 -1.37
CA ASP A 35 12.45 -19.79 0.04
C ASP A 35 10.93 -19.83 0.23
N ALA A 36 10.45 -20.64 1.19
CA ALA A 36 9.03 -20.77 1.51
C ALA A 36 8.47 -19.48 2.13
N ASP A 37 9.32 -18.68 2.79
CA ASP A 37 8.94 -17.38 3.35
C ASP A 37 8.49 -16.37 2.27
N PHE A 38 8.82 -16.61 1.00
CA PHE A 38 8.43 -15.75 -0.13
C PHE A 38 7.03 -16.03 -0.66
N VAL A 39 6.34 -17.05 -0.16
CA VAL A 39 4.94 -17.35 -0.51
C VAL A 39 4.00 -16.24 -0.05
N ILE A 40 4.22 -15.65 1.14
CA ILE A 40 3.36 -14.60 1.68
C ILE A 40 3.39 -13.34 0.79
N PRO A 41 4.57 -12.76 0.46
CA PRO A 41 4.63 -11.65 -0.48
C PRO A 41 4.03 -11.98 -1.86
N PHE A 42 4.23 -13.21 -2.35
CA PHE A 42 3.66 -13.64 -3.62
C PHE A 42 2.11 -13.62 -3.62
N ILE A 43 1.49 -14.26 -2.62
CA ILE A 43 0.03 -14.29 -2.48
C ILE A 43 -0.51 -12.87 -2.27
N SER A 44 0.14 -12.06 -1.43
CA SER A 44 -0.24 -10.65 -1.23
C SER A 44 -0.18 -9.84 -2.54
N GLY A 45 0.78 -10.16 -3.41
CA GLY A 45 0.90 -9.60 -4.74
C GLY A 45 -0.26 -9.98 -5.65
N ILE A 46 -0.64 -11.26 -5.70
CA ILE A 46 -1.82 -11.72 -6.46
C ILE A 46 -3.09 -10.99 -6.00
N VAL A 47 -3.31 -10.91 -4.68
CA VAL A 47 -4.45 -10.17 -4.12
C VAL A 47 -4.40 -8.70 -4.53
N SER A 48 -3.22 -8.08 -4.49
CA SER A 48 -3.07 -6.67 -4.87
C SER A 48 -3.24 -6.40 -6.36
N VAL A 49 -2.83 -7.32 -7.23
CA VAL A 49 -2.87 -7.17 -8.71
C VAL A 49 -4.27 -7.47 -9.23
N PHE A 50 -4.90 -8.55 -8.77
CA PHE A 50 -6.17 -9.01 -9.36
C PHE A 50 -7.37 -8.69 -8.50
N CYS A 51 -7.32 -8.98 -7.20
CA CYS A 51 -8.48 -8.81 -6.33
C CYS A 51 -8.78 -7.33 -6.05
N LEU A 52 -7.76 -6.51 -5.75
CA LEU A 52 -7.99 -5.10 -5.42
C LEU A 52 -8.62 -4.29 -6.56
N PRO A 53 -8.11 -4.28 -7.81
CA PRO A 53 -8.75 -3.55 -8.90
C PRO A 53 -10.20 -4.00 -9.14
N LEU A 54 -10.47 -5.30 -9.00
CA LEU A 54 -11.81 -5.86 -9.10
C LEU A 54 -12.74 -5.36 -7.97
N LEU A 55 -12.25 -5.36 -6.72
CA LEU A 55 -13.01 -4.84 -5.58
C LEU A 55 -13.27 -3.32 -5.70
N PHE A 56 -12.34 -2.55 -6.26
CA PHE A 56 -12.59 -1.12 -6.55
C PHE A 56 -13.58 -0.91 -7.70
N TRP A 57 -13.75 -1.90 -8.59
CA TRP A 57 -14.69 -1.84 -9.69
C TRP A 57 -16.15 -1.86 -9.22
N PHE A 58 -16.47 -2.64 -8.19
CA PHE A 58 -17.84 -2.73 -7.67
C PHE A 58 -18.08 -1.72 -6.54
N ARG A 59 -19.21 -1.01 -6.61
CA ARG A 59 -19.58 -0.01 -5.59
C ARG A 59 -19.75 -0.61 -4.19
N ARG A 60 -20.30 -1.83 -4.10
CA ARG A 60 -20.57 -2.52 -2.83
C ARG A 60 -19.29 -2.89 -2.07
N THR A 61 -18.19 -3.11 -2.79
CA THR A 61 -16.92 -3.57 -2.21
C THR A 61 -15.87 -2.48 -2.09
N ILE A 62 -16.15 -1.25 -2.52
CA ILE A 62 -15.12 -0.22 -2.62
C ILE A 62 -14.58 0.24 -1.25
N ALA A 63 -15.41 0.22 -0.20
CA ALA A 63 -14.97 0.48 1.17
C ALA A 63 -14.06 -0.64 1.69
N LEU A 64 -14.42 -1.90 1.43
CA LEU A 64 -13.58 -3.04 1.74
C LEU A 64 -12.24 -2.97 0.97
N ALA A 65 -12.30 -2.64 -0.33
CA ALA A 65 -11.12 -2.48 -1.18
C ALA A 65 -10.16 -1.43 -0.60
N TYR A 66 -10.69 -0.30 -0.13
CA TYR A 66 -9.91 0.76 0.49
C TYR A 66 -9.24 0.30 1.79
N ILE A 67 -9.99 -0.40 2.65
CA ILE A 67 -9.48 -0.95 3.90
C ILE A 67 -8.34 -1.95 3.63
N VAL A 68 -8.59 -2.94 2.77
CA VAL A 68 -7.60 -3.96 2.39
C VAL A 68 -6.37 -3.33 1.75
N ASN A 69 -6.55 -2.35 0.85
CA ASN A 69 -5.45 -1.67 0.19
C ASN A 69 -4.54 -0.96 1.20
N GLY A 70 -5.10 -0.26 2.19
CA GLY A 70 -4.30 0.44 3.19
C GLY A 70 -3.61 -0.51 4.18
N PHE A 71 -4.25 -1.59 4.62
CA PHE A 71 -3.59 -2.58 5.47
C PHE A 71 -2.45 -3.32 4.75
N LEU A 72 -2.63 -3.68 3.48
CA LEU A 72 -1.54 -4.26 2.67
C LEU A 72 -0.36 -3.30 2.54
N VAL A 73 -0.61 -2.00 2.41
CA VAL A 73 0.44 -0.97 2.34
C VAL A 73 1.17 -0.84 3.67
N ILE A 74 0.46 -0.85 4.80
CA ILE A 74 1.07 -0.81 6.13
C ILE A 74 1.94 -2.04 6.37
N ILE A 75 1.37 -3.23 6.18
CA ILE A 75 2.08 -4.50 6.40
C ILE A 75 3.32 -4.56 5.49
N GLY A 76 3.15 -4.26 4.20
CA GLY A 76 4.26 -4.24 3.25
C GLY A 76 5.34 -3.22 3.62
N THR A 77 4.97 -2.02 4.09
CA THR A 77 5.93 -1.01 4.52
C THR A 77 6.76 -1.50 5.71
N ILE A 78 6.12 -2.07 6.73
CA ILE A 78 6.81 -2.54 7.95
C ILE A 78 7.76 -3.69 7.60
N THR A 79 7.29 -4.70 6.87
CA THR A 79 8.11 -5.88 6.52
C THR A 79 9.25 -5.52 5.57
N MET A 80 9.01 -4.65 4.58
CA MET A 80 10.05 -4.16 3.67
C MET A 80 11.08 -3.30 4.41
N ALA A 81 10.67 -2.46 5.35
CA ALA A 81 11.60 -1.64 6.14
C ALA A 81 12.49 -2.52 7.03
N GLN A 82 11.91 -3.52 7.70
CA GLN A 82 12.67 -4.48 8.49
C GLN A 82 13.62 -5.31 7.62
N PHE A 83 13.16 -5.78 6.45
CA PHE A 83 14.02 -6.50 5.50
C PHE A 83 15.22 -5.66 5.09
N SER A 84 14.98 -4.38 4.78
CA SER A 84 16.04 -3.43 4.47
C SER A 84 17.03 -3.29 5.61
N ILE A 85 16.58 -3.11 6.85
CA ILE A 85 17.46 -3.01 8.02
C ILE A 85 18.27 -4.31 8.21
N ALA A 86 17.62 -5.48 8.09
CA ALA A 86 18.25 -6.77 8.34
C ALA A 86 19.24 -7.21 7.25
N LYS A 87 19.05 -6.74 6.00
CA LYS A 87 19.89 -7.10 4.85
C LYS A 87 20.79 -5.96 4.37
N PHE A 88 20.74 -4.79 5.00
CA PHE A 88 21.57 -3.65 4.61
C PHE A 88 23.06 -4.02 4.72
N LYS A 89 23.80 -3.80 3.63
CA LYS A 89 25.25 -4.00 3.58
C LYS A 89 25.89 -2.74 3.03
N GLY A 90 26.90 -2.23 3.74
CA GLY A 90 27.67 -1.07 3.32
C GLY A 90 27.46 0.17 4.20
N PRO A 91 28.12 1.28 3.87
CA PRO A 91 28.06 2.50 4.66
C PRO A 91 26.69 3.17 4.52
N VAL A 92 26.21 3.77 5.62
CA VAL A 92 24.95 4.51 5.68
C VAL A 92 25.13 5.86 4.97
N THR A 93 24.93 5.88 3.66
CA THR A 93 24.91 7.08 2.82
C THR A 93 23.55 7.23 2.17
N ALA A 94 23.14 8.47 1.83
CA ALA A 94 21.84 8.72 1.22
C ALA A 94 21.63 7.92 -0.08
N ILE A 95 22.68 7.80 -0.90
CA ILE A 95 22.65 7.02 -2.14
C ILE A 95 22.43 5.53 -1.85
N ASN A 96 23.15 4.97 -0.87
CA ASN A 96 22.99 3.57 -0.51
C ASN A 96 21.62 3.29 0.11
N ILE A 97 21.06 4.22 0.89
CA ILE A 97 19.70 4.09 1.40
C ILE A 97 18.71 4.05 0.23
N ILE A 98 18.83 4.94 -0.75
CA ILE A 98 17.88 4.99 -1.87
C ILE A 98 18.00 3.78 -2.79
N LEU A 99 19.23 3.32 -3.08
CA LEU A 99 19.49 2.30 -4.11
C LEU A 99 19.60 0.86 -3.56
N ASN A 100 19.99 0.69 -2.30
CA ASN A 100 20.24 -0.63 -1.70
C ASN A 100 19.22 -1.00 -0.59
N THR A 101 18.13 -0.25 -0.47
CA THR A 101 16.99 -0.59 0.39
C THR A 101 15.71 -0.66 -0.44
N THR A 102 14.65 -1.17 0.17
CA THR A 102 13.30 -1.23 -0.40
C THR A 102 12.57 0.12 -0.34
N LEU A 103 13.27 1.24 -0.09
CA LEU A 103 12.64 2.58 -0.04
C LEU A 103 11.91 2.93 -1.35
N ALA A 104 12.50 2.59 -2.50
CA ALA A 104 11.87 2.79 -3.80
C ALA A 104 10.60 1.94 -3.95
N ASP A 105 10.63 0.67 -3.53
CA ASP A 105 9.47 -0.22 -3.53
C ASP A 105 8.35 0.28 -2.60
N ILE A 106 8.71 0.77 -1.41
CA ILE A 106 7.78 1.40 -0.47
C ILE A 106 7.13 2.65 -1.10
N ALA A 107 7.90 3.49 -1.80
CA ALA A 107 7.34 4.66 -2.48
C ALA A 107 6.30 4.28 -3.55
N ILE A 108 6.57 3.23 -4.34
CA ILE A 108 5.61 2.67 -5.31
C ILE A 108 4.36 2.14 -4.61
N LEU A 109 4.52 1.44 -3.48
CA LEU A 109 3.44 0.92 -2.66
C LEU A 109 2.51 2.03 -2.16
N TRP A 110 3.07 3.15 -1.68
CA TRP A 110 2.29 4.33 -1.27
C TRP A 110 1.66 5.07 -2.45
N GLY A 111 2.31 5.10 -3.62
CA GLY A 111 1.71 5.58 -4.87
C GLY A 111 0.45 4.79 -5.24
N LYS A 112 0.53 3.45 -5.15
CA LYS A 112 -0.63 2.56 -5.33
C LYS A 112 -1.73 2.85 -4.30
N PHE A 113 -1.36 3.09 -3.05
CA PHE A 113 -2.32 3.47 -2.01
C PHE A 113 -3.07 4.75 -2.36
N ALA A 114 -2.36 5.79 -2.79
CA ALA A 114 -2.92 7.08 -3.16
C ALA A 114 -3.93 6.96 -4.31
N VAL A 115 -3.66 6.13 -5.33
CA VAL A 115 -4.60 5.83 -6.41
C VAL A 115 -5.86 5.13 -5.88
N GLY A 116 -5.71 4.16 -4.97
CA GLY A 116 -6.84 3.50 -4.32
C GLY A 116 -7.69 4.46 -3.46
N LYS A 117 -7.04 5.40 -2.76
CA LYS A 117 -7.74 6.48 -2.04
C LYS A 117 -8.53 7.36 -3.00
N ALA A 118 -7.94 7.76 -4.12
CA ALA A 118 -8.63 8.55 -5.14
C ALA A 118 -9.86 7.81 -5.72
N LEU A 119 -9.79 6.49 -5.90
CA LEU A 119 -10.94 5.67 -6.31
C LEU A 119 -12.05 5.65 -5.25
N PHE A 120 -11.69 5.49 -3.98
CA PHE A 120 -12.62 5.55 -2.85
C PHE A 120 -13.31 6.92 -2.77
N ASP A 121 -12.52 7.99 -2.81
CA ASP A 121 -12.99 9.37 -2.76
C ASP A 121 -13.90 9.68 -3.96
N LEU A 122 -13.53 9.28 -5.19
CA LEU A 122 -14.37 9.48 -6.39
C LEU A 122 -15.78 8.87 -6.24
N GLN A 123 -15.90 7.79 -5.46
CA GLN A 123 -17.17 7.10 -5.25
C GLN A 123 -17.99 7.69 -4.11
N PHE A 124 -17.35 8.08 -3.00
CA PHE A 124 -18.02 8.51 -1.77
C PHE A 124 -17.97 10.02 -1.48
N LEU A 125 -16.97 10.76 -1.96
CA LEU A 125 -17.03 12.22 -2.03
C LEU A 125 -17.93 12.62 -3.20
N LYS A 126 -19.23 12.71 -2.93
CA LYS A 126 -20.20 13.32 -3.84
C LYS A 126 -21.18 14.18 -3.02
N SER A 127 -20.68 15.26 -2.40
CA SER A 127 -21.42 16.50 -2.12
C SER A 127 -20.52 17.53 -1.40
N ASP A 128 -19.75 18.35 -2.13
CA ASP A 128 -19.14 19.56 -1.55
C ASP A 128 -20.18 20.69 -1.41
N THR A 129 -21.31 20.36 -0.78
CA THR A 129 -22.08 21.33 0.03
C THR A 129 -21.82 21.13 1.52
N ASP A 130 -21.20 20.02 1.92
CA ASP A 130 -20.89 19.77 3.33
C ASP A 130 -19.46 20.20 3.62
N ALA A 131 -19.37 21.40 4.21
CA ALA A 131 -18.21 22.02 4.83
C ALA A 131 -16.99 21.11 4.96
N THR A 132 -15.88 21.50 4.32
CA THR A 132 -14.53 20.99 4.62
C THR A 132 -14.41 20.74 6.12
N ALA A 133 -14.38 19.47 6.52
CA ALA A 133 -14.35 19.06 7.91
C ALA A 133 -13.02 19.48 8.53
N LYS A 134 -12.91 20.74 8.94
CA LYS A 134 -11.76 21.30 9.65
C LYS A 134 -11.44 20.39 10.86
N GLY A 135 -10.19 19.95 10.96
CA GLY A 135 -9.67 19.21 12.13
C GLY A 135 -9.79 17.68 12.12
N ARG A 136 -10.24 17.01 11.03
CA ARG A 136 -10.43 15.54 11.02
C ARG A 136 -9.36 14.73 10.26
N PHE A 137 -8.13 15.24 10.11
CA PHE A 137 -7.06 14.55 9.35
C PHE A 137 -6.74 13.13 9.86
N PHE A 138 -6.83 12.90 11.18
CA PHE A 138 -6.59 11.60 11.81
C PHE A 138 -7.81 10.67 11.84
N ARG A 139 -8.95 11.05 11.26
CA ARG A 139 -10.17 10.24 11.23
C ARG A 139 -10.29 9.52 9.89
N TYR A 140 -10.77 8.26 9.91
CA TYR A 140 -11.15 7.54 8.68
C TYR A 140 -12.10 8.41 7.83
N PRO A 141 -11.90 8.51 6.50
CA PRO A 141 -10.96 7.77 5.66
C PRO A 141 -9.66 8.54 5.32
N ASN A 142 -9.28 9.55 6.10
CA ASN A 142 -8.19 10.47 5.76
C ASN A 142 -6.78 9.88 5.94
N MET A 143 -5.78 10.51 5.33
CA MET A 143 -4.40 10.01 5.33
C MET A 143 -3.79 9.92 6.73
N GLY A 144 -4.11 10.86 7.63
CA GLY A 144 -3.62 10.83 9.01
C GLY A 144 -4.06 9.58 9.77
N TRP A 145 -5.25 9.07 9.49
CA TRP A 145 -5.72 7.81 10.07
C TRP A 145 -4.80 6.64 9.69
N TRP A 146 -4.39 6.57 8.42
CA TRP A 146 -3.48 5.53 7.93
C TRP A 146 -2.06 5.68 8.48
N LEU A 147 -1.55 6.90 8.59
CA LEU A 147 -0.23 7.16 9.19
C LEU A 147 -0.21 6.79 10.68
N ALA A 148 -1.29 7.08 11.42
CA ALA A 148 -1.43 6.66 12.81
C ALA A 148 -1.42 5.12 12.94
N HIS A 149 -2.12 4.41 12.05
CA HIS A 149 -2.12 2.93 12.05
C HIS A 149 -0.78 2.35 11.63
N LEU A 150 -0.09 2.96 10.65
CA LEU A 150 1.27 2.58 10.30
C LEU A 150 2.19 2.66 11.52
N PHE A 151 2.17 3.79 12.24
CA PHE A 151 2.99 3.99 13.42
C PHE A 151 2.64 3.01 14.54
N ALA A 152 1.35 2.85 14.85
CA ALA A 152 0.90 1.94 15.91
C ALA A 152 1.28 0.48 15.60
N LEU A 153 1.06 0.01 14.37
CA LEU A 153 1.39 -1.36 13.98
C LEU A 153 2.90 -1.58 13.89
N ALA A 154 3.67 -0.58 13.44
CA ALA A 154 5.13 -0.66 13.45
C ALA A 154 5.67 -0.77 14.89
N LEU A 155 5.09 -0.01 15.83
CA LEU A 155 5.45 -0.09 17.24
C LEU A 155 5.13 -1.47 17.84
N VAL A 156 3.92 -1.99 17.62
CA VAL A 156 3.53 -3.32 18.11
C VAL A 156 4.43 -4.40 17.50
N TYR A 157 4.70 -4.33 16.21
CA TYR A 157 5.57 -5.28 15.50
C TYR A 157 7.00 -5.28 16.06
N THR A 158 7.58 -4.09 16.24
CA THR A 158 8.95 -3.93 16.77
C THR A 158 9.06 -4.37 18.22
N LEU A 159 8.10 -4.01 19.09
CA LEU A 159 8.06 -4.48 20.47
C LEU A 159 7.90 -6.00 20.55
N GLY A 160 7.01 -6.58 19.74
CA GLY A 160 6.84 -8.03 19.65
C GLY A 160 8.14 -8.74 19.27
N GLY A 161 8.89 -8.19 18.32
CA GLY A 161 10.21 -8.72 17.92
C GLY A 161 11.31 -8.54 18.96
N ILE A 162 11.16 -7.64 19.94
CA ILE A 162 12.10 -7.48 21.06
C ILE A 162 11.74 -8.43 22.21
N ILE A 163 10.45 -8.58 22.53
CA ILE A 163 9.96 -9.38 23.66
C ILE A 163 10.02 -10.88 23.36
N TRP A 164 9.75 -11.29 22.11
CA TRP A 164 9.66 -12.70 21.71
C TRP A 164 10.96 -13.26 21.11
N LYS A 165 12.09 -12.58 21.36
CA LYS A 165 13.44 -13.12 21.13
C LYS A 165 13.88 -13.97 22.31
#